data_AF-D9PYC4-F1
#
_entry.id   AF-D9PYC4-F1
#
_cell.length_a   1.000
_cell.length_b   1.000
_cell.length_c   1.000
_cell.angle_alpha   90.00
_cell.angle_beta   90.00
_cell.angle_gamma   90.00
#
_symmetry.space_group_name_H-M   'P 1'
#
loop_
_entity.id
_entity.type
_entity.pdbx_description
1 polymer ?
#
loop_
_entity_poly.entity_id
_entity_poly.type
_entity_poly.pdbx_seq_one_letter_code
_entity_poly.pdbx_strand_id
1 'polypeptide(L)'
;MEGFSFLVLIVVATFIIAGGLASLRILFGVGRKILALAGNIVLGIFLLFGVNILPFVNIPINPLTVLVAGFGGVTGVGILLIGNILGLV
;
A
#
# COMPACT_ATOMS: atom_id res chain seq x y z
N MET A 1 -5.53 51.98 17.25
CA MET A 1 -5.03 51.15 16.12
C MET A 1 -4.60 49.74 16.57
N GLU A 2 -4.95 49.29 17.78
CA GLU A 2 -4.49 47.99 18.33
C GLU A 2 -5.39 46.82 17.95
N GLY A 3 -6.70 47.02 17.87
CA GLY A 3 -7.66 45.97 17.50
C GLY A 3 -7.49 45.40 16.08
N PHE A 4 -6.95 46.20 15.15
CA PHE A 4 -6.67 45.76 13.78
C PHE A 4 -5.50 44.75 13.74
N SER A 5 -4.50 44.93 14.61
CA SER A 5 -3.35 44.03 14.71
C SER A 5 -3.73 42.66 15.30
N PHE A 6 -4.63 42.66 16.29
CA PHE A 6 -5.16 41.43 16.89
C PHE A 6 -6.02 40.61 15.93
N LEU A 7 -6.86 41.27 15.12
CA LEU A 7 -7.64 40.61 14.05
C LEU A 7 -6.74 39.98 12.99
N VAL A 8 -5.70 40.68 12.53
CA VAL A 8 -4.73 40.14 11.57
C VAL A 8 -4.02 38.91 12.13
N LEU A 9 -3.63 38.95 13.41
CA LEU A 9 -3.00 37.80 14.08
C LEU A 9 -3.93 36.56 14.10
N ILE A 10 -5.21 36.75 14.43
CA ILE A 10 -6.21 35.65 14.43
C ILE A 10 -6.41 35.08 13.03
N VAL A 11 -6.52 35.94 12.02
CA VAL A 11 -6.71 35.51 10.62
C VAL A 11 -5.50 34.71 10.14
N VAL A 12 -4.29 35.19 10.41
CA VAL A 12 -3.04 34.50 10.05
C VAL A 12 -2.91 33.18 10.79
N ALA A 13 -3.16 33.15 12.10
CA ALA A 13 -3.13 31.93 12.90
C ALA A 13 -4.14 30.89 12.38
N THR A 14 -5.35 31.32 12.04
CA THR A 14 -6.38 30.43 11.48
C THR A 14 -5.95 29.86 10.13
N PHE A 15 -5.36 30.68 9.25
CA PHE A 15 -4.84 30.23 7.96
C PHE A 15 -3.70 29.21 8.11
N ILE A 16 -2.78 29.44 9.05
CA ILE A 16 -1.67 28.51 9.32
C ILE A 16 -2.21 27.18 9.86
N ILE A 17 -3.14 27.22 10.82
CA ILE A 17 -3.72 26.00 11.40
C ILE A 17 -4.53 25.24 10.35
N ALA A 18 -5.37 25.92 9.56
CA ALA A 18 -6.18 25.30 8.51
C ALA A 18 -5.31 24.69 7.41
N GLY A 19 -4.28 25.41 6.93
CA GLY A 19 -3.33 24.90 5.95
C GLY A 19 -2.50 23.73 6.48
N GLY A 20 -2.09 23.79 7.75
CA GLY A 20 -1.40 22.69 8.44
C GLY A 20 -2.26 21.43 8.54
N LEU A 21 -3.54 21.57 8.94
CA LEU A 21 -4.45 20.43 9.03
C LEU A 21 -4.75 19.81 7.65
N ALA A 22 -4.92 20.65 6.63
CA ALA A 22 -5.18 20.19 5.27
C ALA A 22 -4.00 19.37 4.71
N SER A 23 -2.77 19.85 4.90
CA SER A 23 -1.56 19.15 4.47
C SER A 23 -1.34 17.83 5.21
N LEU A 24 -1.55 17.80 6.54
CA LEU A 24 -1.52 16.57 7.32
C LEU A 24 -2.53 15.54 6.82
N ARG A 25 -3.76 15.97 6.50
CA ARG A 25 -4.82 15.08 5.99
C ARG A 25 -4.41 14.40 4.68
N ILE A 26 -3.77 15.15 3.77
CA ILE A 26 -3.26 14.60 2.51
C ILE A 26 -2.15 13.59 2.79
N LEU A 27 -1.21 13.91 3.67
CA LEU A 27 -0.09 13.04 4.04
C LEU A 27 -0.58 11.71 4.62
N PHE A 28 -1.54 11.73 5.54
CA PHE A 28 -2.13 10.51 6.11
C PHE A 28 -2.89 9.68 5.06
N GLY A 29 -3.57 10.34 4.12
CA GLY A 29 -4.25 9.67 3.01
C GLY A 29 -3.30 8.88 2.12
N VAL A 30 -2.14 9.45 1.78
CA VAL A 30 -1.10 8.79 0.98
C VAL A 30 -0.40 7.70 1.79
N GLY A 31 -0.04 7.98 3.05
CA GLY A 31 0.60 7.03 3.95
C GLY A 31 -0.21 5.74 4.11
N ARG A 32 -1.54 5.87 4.28
CA ARG A 32 -2.43 4.70 4.39
C ARG A 32 -2.42 3.83 3.13
N LYS A 33 -2.35 4.42 1.94
CA LYS A 33 -2.27 3.66 0.68
C LYS A 33 -0.96 2.89 0.57
N ILE A 34 0.16 3.52 0.93
CA ILE A 34 1.48 2.88 0.90
C ILE A 34 1.54 1.73 1.92
N LEU A 35 1.03 1.94 3.13
CA LEU A 35 0.92 0.90 4.16
C LEU A 35 0.04 -0.27 3.72
N ALA A 36 -1.11 0.03 3.09
CA ALA A 36 -1.99 -1.01 2.56
C ALA A 36 -1.31 -1.83 1.45
N LEU A 37 -0.56 -1.16 0.55
CA LEU A 37 0.22 -1.83 -0.48
C LEU A 37 1.32 -2.71 0.12
N ALA A 38 2.07 -2.21 1.10
CA ALA A 38 3.09 -2.97 1.79
C ALA A 38 2.50 -4.22 2.48
N GLY A 39 1.35 -4.08 3.14
CA GLY A 39 0.62 -5.21 3.72
C GLY A 39 0.22 -6.25 2.68
N ASN A 40 -0.25 -5.80 1.51
CA ASN A 40 -0.63 -6.70 0.42
C ASN A 40 0.58 -7.45 -0.17
N ILE A 41 1.73 -6.77 -0.27
CA ILE A 41 3.00 -7.40 -0.70
C ILE A 41 3.42 -8.50 0.25
N VAL A 42 3.41 -8.21 1.54
CA VAL A 42 3.77 -9.19 2.57
C VAL A 42 2.82 -10.38 2.51
N LEU A 43 1.50 -10.14 2.47
CA LEU A 43 0.49 -11.21 2.35
C LEU A 43 0.67 -12.06 1.09
N GLY A 44 0.90 -11.43 -0.06
CA GLY A 44 1.10 -12.13 -1.33
C GLY A 44 2.34 -13.02 -1.31
N ILE A 45 3.44 -12.54 -0.73
CA ILE A 45 4.66 -13.34 -0.56
C ILE A 45 4.40 -14.51 0.39
N PHE A 46 3.78 -14.27 1.55
CA PHE A 46 3.43 -15.33 2.49
C PHE A 46 2.52 -16.39 1.85
N LEU A 47 1.53 -15.97 1.06
CA LEU A 47 0.65 -16.87 0.33
C LEU A 47 1.42 -17.69 -0.70
N LEU A 48 2.30 -17.07 -1.49
CA LEU A 48 3.15 -17.78 -2.45
C LEU A 48 3.94 -18.91 -1.78
N PHE A 49 4.58 -18.63 -0.65
CA PHE A 49 5.27 -19.67 0.12
C PHE A 49 4.29 -20.71 0.69
N GLY A 50 3.12 -20.27 1.17
CA GLY A 50 2.10 -21.15 1.73
C GLY A 50 1.53 -22.14 0.71
N VAL A 51 1.22 -21.70 -0.51
CA VAL A 51 0.72 -22.62 -1.55
C VAL A 51 1.81 -23.53 -2.09
N ASN A 52 3.08 -23.14 -2.04
CA ASN A 52 4.19 -23.99 -2.45
C ASN A 52 4.48 -25.15 -1.46
N ILE A 53 3.84 -25.17 -0.29
CA ILE A 53 3.87 -26.30 0.66
C ILE A 53 2.90 -27.41 0.20
N LEU A 54 1.90 -27.09 -0.61
CA LEU A 54 0.93 -28.07 -1.08
C LEU A 54 1.59 -29.04 -2.06
N PRO A 55 1.39 -30.36 -1.92
CA PRO A 55 2.08 -31.37 -2.74
C PRO A 55 1.70 -31.34 -4.23
N PHE A 56 0.64 -30.61 -4.60
CA PHE A 56 0.13 -30.51 -5.98
C PHE A 56 0.50 -29.19 -6.68
N VAL A 57 1.14 -28.25 -5.97
CA VAL A 57 1.49 -26.93 -6.50
C VAL A 57 2.97 -26.73 -6.30
N ASN A 58 3.71 -26.53 -7.39
CA ASN A 58 5.14 -26.26 -7.32
C ASN A 58 5.46 -25.04 -8.18
N ILE A 59 5.46 -23.86 -7.54
CA ILE A 59 5.71 -22.59 -8.22
C ILE A 59 7.20 -22.25 -8.02
N PRO A 60 7.99 -22.06 -9.09
CA PRO A 60 9.39 -21.70 -8.95
C PRO A 60 9.51 -20.33 -8.27
N ILE A 61 10.22 -20.29 -7.13
CA ILE A 61 10.48 -19.05 -6.41
C ILE A 61 11.61 -18.31 -7.12
N ASN A 62 11.22 -17.43 -8.04
CA ASN A 62 12.11 -16.57 -8.80
C ASN A 62 11.69 -15.10 -8.60
N PRO A 63 12.53 -14.13 -8.99
CA PRO A 63 12.18 -12.72 -8.79
C PRO A 63 10.85 -12.32 -9.44
N LEU A 64 10.49 -12.92 -10.58
CA LEU A 64 9.24 -12.63 -11.29
C LEU A 64 8.01 -13.13 -10.53
N THR A 65 8.04 -14.35 -9.98
CA THR A 65 6.92 -14.90 -9.19
C THR A 65 6.77 -14.17 -7.88
N VAL A 66 7.87 -13.77 -7.25
CA VAL A 66 7.86 -12.93 -6.04
C VAL A 66 7.32 -11.52 -6.35
N LEU A 67 7.64 -10.94 -7.50
CA LEU A 67 7.10 -9.65 -7.96
C LEU A 67 5.59 -9.74 -8.21
N VAL A 68 5.14 -10.76 -8.94
CA VAL A 68 3.72 -10.97 -9.26
C VAL A 68 2.92 -11.25 -7.99
N ALA A 69 3.43 -12.08 -7.09
CA ALA A 69 2.79 -12.36 -5.81
C ALA A 69 2.80 -11.15 -4.88
N GLY A 70 3.92 -10.43 -4.77
CA GLY A 70 4.03 -9.24 -3.95
C GLY A 70 3.11 -8.13 -4.44
N PHE A 71 3.27 -7.67 -5.68
CA PHE A 71 2.46 -6.56 -6.18
C PHE A 71 0.99 -6.95 -6.44
N GLY A 72 0.75 -8.21 -6.82
CA GLY A 72 -0.61 -8.72 -7.05
C GLY A 72 -1.32 -9.22 -5.79
N GLY A 73 -0.61 -9.36 -4.66
CA GLY A 73 -1.15 -9.93 -3.43
C GLY A 73 -1.79 -11.30 -3.63
N VAL A 74 -2.97 -11.49 -3.05
CA VAL A 74 -3.78 -12.71 -3.19
C VAL A 74 -4.09 -13.03 -4.65
N THR A 75 -4.50 -12.02 -5.43
CA THR A 75 -4.86 -12.19 -6.84
C THR A 75 -3.66 -12.60 -7.69
N GLY A 76 -2.49 -12.02 -7.41
CA GLY A 76 -1.23 -12.38 -8.07
C GLY A 76 -0.86 -13.85 -7.85
N VAL A 77 -0.97 -14.33 -6.62
CA VAL A 77 -0.76 -15.75 -6.30
C VAL A 77 -1.80 -16.64 -6.99
N GLY A 78 -3.06 -16.20 -7.08
CA GLY A 78 -4.11 -16.90 -7.82
C GLY A 78 -3.79 -17.07 -9.31
N ILE A 79 -3.24 -16.03 -9.96
CA ILE A 79 -2.81 -16.10 -11.35
C ILE A 79 -1.64 -17.07 -11.51
N LEU A 80 -0.68 -17.07 -10.58
CA LEU A 80 0.45 -18.00 -10.61
C LEU A 80 0.00 -19.45 -10.42
N LEU A 81 -0.98 -19.71 -9.55
CA LEU A 81 -1.61 -21.03 -9.41
C LEU A 81 -2.24 -21.51 -10.71
N ILE A 82 -3.01 -20.63 -11.38
CA ILE A 82 -3.64 -20.96 -12.67
C ILE A 82 -2.56 -21.21 -13.72
N GLY A 83 -1.53 -20.37 -13.78
CA GLY A 83 -0.39 -20.54 -14.70
C GLY A 83 0.35 -21.86 -14.49
N ASN A 84 0.52 -22.29 -13.24
CA ASN A 84 1.14 -23.56 -12.88
C ASN A 84 0.29 -24.76 -13.33
N ILE A 85 -1.03 -24.70 -13.12
CA ILE A 85 -1.98 -25.72 -13.59
C ILE A 85 -1.97 -25.83 -15.12
N LEU A 86 -1.82 -24.70 -15.82
CA LEU A 86 -1.73 -24.64 -17.28
C LEU A 86 -0.34 -25.00 -17.83
N GLY A 87 0.67 -25.25 -16.99
CA GLY A 87 2.04 -25.56 -17.40
C GLY A 87 2.82 -24.39 -17.99
N LEU A 88 2.37 -23.15 -17.74
CA LEU A 88 3.02 -21.92 -18.21
C LEU A 88 4.10 -21.40 -17.24
N VAL A 89 4.06 -21.85 -15.98
CA VAL A 89 4.94 -21.40 -14.89
C VAL A 89 5.34 -22.57 -13.99
#